data_AF-A0A1L5L1R2-F1
#
_entry.id   AF-A0A1L5L1R2-F1
#
_cell.length_a   1.000
_cell.length_b   1.000
_cell.length_c   1.000
_cell.angle_alpha   90.00
_cell.angle_beta   90.00
_cell.angle_gamma   90.00
#
_symmetry.space_group_name_H-M   'P 1'
#
loop_
_entity.id
_entity.type
_entity.pdbx_description
1 polymer ?
#
loop_
_entity_poly.entity_id
_entity_poly.type
_entity_poly.pdbx_seq_one_letter_code
_entity_poly.pdbx_strand_id
1 'polypeptide(L)'
;MTTSWYRTIPQYLALGATVVTDLDAALDIARQEAIPDDGLDRSEIWVIGGAQVFQEALPFASKAFVTKIQTSVDADTYAPDMDALVDAGLWEVADPGHWKRTQKDDSGIKRYRFVTYRKIG
;
A
#
# COMPACT_ATOMS: atom_id res chain seq x y z
N MET A 1 -39.76 4.37 4.90
CA MET A 1 -38.97 4.44 3.66
C MET A 1 -37.51 4.48 4.06
N THR A 2 -36.82 3.34 4.06
CA THR A 2 -35.42 3.21 4.45
C THR A 2 -34.58 3.04 3.19
N THR A 3 -33.75 4.02 2.87
CA THR A 3 -32.82 3.96 1.74
C THR A 3 -31.60 3.16 2.16
N SER A 4 -31.53 1.90 1.71
CA SER A 4 -30.36 1.03 1.87
C SER A 4 -29.33 1.38 0.80
N TRP A 5 -28.15 1.85 1.20
CA TRP A 5 -27.07 2.34 0.33
C TRP A 5 -25.93 1.34 0.07
N TYR A 6 -26.17 0.03 0.15
CA TYR A 6 -25.19 -0.97 -0.30
C TYR A 6 -25.75 -1.75 -1.48
N ARG A 7 -25.59 -1.20 -2.68
CA ARG A 7 -25.70 -1.97 -3.92
C ARG A 7 -24.30 -2.52 -4.21
N THR A 8 -24.03 -3.75 -3.78
CA THR A 8 -22.99 -4.57 -4.41
C THR A 8 -23.28 -4.57 -5.91
N ILE A 9 -22.40 -3.96 -6.71
CA ILE A 9 -22.50 -3.98 -8.16
C ILE A 9 -21.98 -5.35 -8.59
N PRO A 10 -22.82 -6.32 -8.98
CA PRO A 10 -22.39 -7.71 -9.13
C PRO A 10 -21.52 -7.98 -10.38
N GLN A 11 -21.00 -6.91 -11.01
CA GLN A 11 -20.22 -6.98 -12.25
C GLN A 11 -19.45 -5.67 -12.50
N TYR A 12 -18.83 -5.09 -11.47
CA TYR A 12 -17.96 -3.93 -11.70
C TYR A 12 -16.83 -4.34 -12.67
N LEU A 13 -16.73 -3.63 -13.78
CA LEU A 13 -15.69 -3.84 -14.79
C LEU A 13 -14.87 -2.56 -14.87
N ALA A 14 -13.56 -2.71 -14.72
CA ALA A 14 -12.59 -1.64 -14.94
C ALA A 14 -11.79 -1.96 -16.20
N LEU A 15 -11.91 -1.13 -17.24
CA LEU A 15 -11.16 -1.34 -18.48
C LEU A 15 -9.66 -1.26 -18.21
N GLY A 16 -8.92 -2.29 -18.61
CA GLY A 16 -7.47 -2.38 -18.38
C GLY A 16 -7.07 -2.87 -16.98
N ALA A 17 -8.04 -3.30 -16.15
CA ALA A 17 -7.77 -3.90 -14.86
C ALA A 17 -8.58 -5.19 -14.67
N THR A 18 -8.00 -6.15 -13.98
CA THR A 18 -8.73 -7.34 -13.53
C THR A 18 -9.38 -7.04 -12.18
N VAL A 19 -10.69 -7.21 -12.10
CA VAL A 19 -11.47 -7.00 -10.87
C VAL A 19 -11.63 -8.34 -10.15
N VAL A 20 -11.28 -8.36 -8.87
CA VAL A 20 -11.48 -9.50 -7.97
C VAL A 20 -12.12 -9.04 -6.66
N THR A 21 -12.64 -9.97 -5.90
CA THR A 21 -13.42 -9.71 -4.67
C THR A 21 -12.64 -9.91 -3.37
N ASP A 22 -11.42 -10.44 -3.46
CA ASP A 22 -10.58 -10.76 -2.32
C ASP A 22 -9.09 -10.69 -2.69
N LEU A 23 -8.24 -10.57 -1.66
CA LEU A 23 -6.79 -10.42 -1.82
C LEU A 23 -6.12 -11.68 -2.37
N ASP A 24 -6.59 -12.87 -1.99
CA ASP A 24 -5.98 -14.13 -2.43
C ASP A 24 -6.10 -14.29 -3.94
N ALA A 25 -7.28 -14.06 -4.51
CA ALA A 25 -7.49 -14.04 -5.95
C ALA A 25 -6.63 -12.97 -6.64
N ALA A 26 -6.44 -11.80 -6.02
CA ALA A 26 -5.57 -10.75 -6.55
C ALA A 26 -4.10 -11.21 -6.62
N LEU A 27 -3.61 -11.84 -5.55
CA LEU A 27 -2.25 -12.36 -5.48
C LEU A 27 -2.03 -13.51 -6.46
N ASP A 28 -3.02 -14.40 -6.62
CA ASP A 28 -2.92 -15.52 -7.57
C ASP A 28 -2.84 -15.04 -9.01
N ILE A 29 -3.59 -13.99 -9.37
CA ILE A 29 -3.50 -13.37 -10.69
C ILE A 29 -2.15 -12.65 -10.86
N ALA A 30 -1.72 -11.90 -9.85
CA ALA A 30 -0.47 -11.13 -9.90
C ALA A 30 0.78 -12.03 -9.97
N ARG A 31 0.71 -13.26 -9.44
CA ARG A 31 1.77 -14.28 -9.50
C ARG A 31 1.87 -14.99 -10.86
N GLN A 32 0.90 -14.84 -11.76
CA GLN A 32 0.94 -15.51 -13.05
C GLN A 32 2.16 -15.04 -13.86
N GLU A 33 2.80 -16.01 -14.51
CA GLU A 33 4.06 -15.78 -15.23
C GLU A 33 3.93 -14.68 -16.30
N ALA A 34 5.05 -14.02 -16.56
CA ALA A 34 5.15 -13.03 -17.62
C ALA A 34 4.69 -13.63 -18.95
N ILE A 35 3.86 -12.87 -19.67
CA ILE A 35 3.57 -13.19 -21.06
C ILE A 35 4.88 -12.96 -21.83
N PRO A 36 5.43 -13.96 -22.54
CA PRO A 36 6.59 -13.73 -23.38
C PRO A 36 6.33 -12.55 -24.33
N ASP A 37 7.30 -11.63 -24.44
CA ASP A 37 7.28 -10.43 -25.31
C ASP A 37 6.40 -9.23 -24.91
N ASP A 38 5.85 -9.14 -23.69
CA ASP A 38 5.15 -7.92 -23.24
C ASP A 38 6.03 -6.87 -22.55
N GLY A 39 7.27 -7.22 -22.19
CA GLY A 39 8.25 -6.33 -21.56
C GLY A 39 7.99 -6.00 -20.08
N LEU A 40 7.06 -6.70 -19.42
CA LEU A 40 6.74 -6.48 -18.00
C LEU A 40 7.56 -7.39 -17.08
N ASP A 41 8.37 -6.80 -16.20
CA ASP A 41 9.01 -7.51 -15.10
C ASP A 41 7.97 -7.78 -13.99
N ARG A 42 7.66 -9.06 -13.79
CA ARG A 42 6.67 -9.53 -12.79
C ARG A 42 7.33 -10.18 -11.58
N SER A 43 8.63 -9.92 -11.36
CA SER A 43 9.37 -10.44 -10.21
C SER A 43 8.93 -9.85 -8.86
N GLU A 44 8.23 -8.69 -8.87
CA GLU A 44 7.71 -8.04 -7.67
C GLU A 44 6.21 -7.70 -7.80
N ILE A 45 5.47 -7.97 -6.72
CA ILE A 45 4.05 -7.59 -6.59
C ILE A 45 3.98 -6.37 -5.66
N TRP A 46 3.42 -5.28 -6.16
CA TRP A 46 3.24 -4.04 -5.41
C TRP A 46 1.78 -3.87 -4.98
N VAL A 47 1.55 -3.78 -3.67
CA VAL A 47 0.26 -3.42 -3.10
C VAL A 47 0.26 -1.92 -2.84
N ILE A 48 -0.70 -1.19 -3.41
CA ILE A 48 -0.76 0.28 -3.36
C ILE A 48 -1.92 0.84 -2.52
N GLY A 49 -2.72 -0.02 -1.89
CA GLY A 49 -3.74 0.34 -0.89
C GLY A 49 -5.15 -0.11 -1.24
N GLY A 50 -6.19 0.30 -0.51
CA GLY A 50 -6.17 1.20 0.66
C GLY A 50 -5.84 0.52 2.00
N ALA A 51 -6.20 1.15 3.13
CA ALA A 51 -5.86 0.67 4.48
C ALA A 51 -6.23 -0.78 4.76
N GLN A 52 -7.44 -1.21 4.40
CA GLN A 52 -7.87 -2.60 4.55
C GLN A 52 -6.98 -3.56 3.76
N VAL A 53 -6.70 -3.25 2.49
CA VAL A 53 -5.83 -4.07 1.63
C VAL A 53 -4.40 -4.11 2.19
N PHE A 54 -3.88 -3.02 2.74
CA PHE A 54 -2.59 -3.03 3.40
C PHE A 54 -2.56 -3.94 4.62
N GLN A 55 -3.62 -3.94 5.46
CA GLN A 55 -3.70 -4.84 6.61
C GLN A 55 -3.76 -6.30 6.17
N GLU A 56 -4.58 -6.63 5.18
CA GLU A 56 -4.69 -7.98 4.64
C GLU A 56 -3.39 -8.45 3.95
N ALA A 57 -2.65 -7.54 3.31
CA ALA A 57 -1.41 -7.86 2.59
C ALA A 57 -0.16 -7.94 3.49
N LEU A 58 -0.17 -7.29 4.67
CA LEU A 58 0.99 -7.21 5.56
C LEU A 58 1.59 -8.59 5.95
N PRO A 59 0.81 -9.67 6.18
CA PRO A 59 1.35 -11.00 6.42
C PRO A 59 2.18 -11.57 5.27
N PHE A 60 1.85 -11.20 4.02
CA PHE A 60 2.52 -11.67 2.81
C PHE A 60 3.67 -10.76 2.36
N ALA A 61 3.69 -9.51 2.83
CA ALA A 61 4.67 -8.52 2.41
C ALA A 61 6.08 -8.82 2.96
N SER A 62 7.08 -8.64 2.10
CA SER A 62 8.51 -8.75 2.47
C SER A 62 9.17 -7.39 2.72
N LYS A 63 8.63 -6.33 2.09
CA LYS A 63 9.11 -4.95 2.16
C LYS A 63 7.92 -4.00 2.28
N ALA A 64 8.13 -2.85 2.90
CA ALA A 64 7.17 -1.74 2.88
C ALA A 64 7.91 -0.44 2.54
N PHE A 65 7.43 0.27 1.51
CA PHE A 65 7.95 1.57 1.10
C PHE A 65 6.98 2.65 1.57
N VAL A 66 7.37 3.41 2.60
CA VAL A 66 6.50 4.37 3.25
C VAL A 66 7.03 5.78 3.06
N THR A 67 6.17 6.66 2.54
CA THR A 67 6.43 8.09 2.53
C THR A 67 5.93 8.69 3.85
N LYS A 68 6.85 9.07 4.75
CA LYS A 68 6.51 9.76 6.00
C LYS A 68 6.41 11.25 5.75
N ILE A 69 5.22 11.82 5.91
CA ILE A 69 4.92 13.24 5.71
C ILE A 69 4.72 13.90 7.08
N GLN A 70 5.49 14.93 7.39
CA GLN A 70 5.32 15.70 8.62
C GLN A 70 4.27 16.80 8.41
N THR A 71 3.02 16.44 8.69
CA THR A 71 1.85 17.32 8.67
C THR A 71 0.86 16.88 9.75
N SER A 72 -0.17 17.68 10.00
CA SER A 72 -1.32 17.32 10.82
C SER A 72 -2.56 17.44 9.96
N VAL A 73 -3.31 16.35 9.81
CA VAL A 73 -4.54 16.28 9.03
C VAL A 73 -5.60 15.56 9.84
N ASP A 74 -6.86 15.92 9.63
CA ASP A 74 -7.98 15.10 10.08
C ASP A 74 -8.07 13.86 9.17
N ALA A 75 -8.09 12.68 9.77
CA ALA A 75 -8.04 11.41 9.05
C ALA A 75 -9.00 10.40 9.70
N ASP A 76 -9.74 9.68 8.86
CA ASP A 76 -10.69 8.64 9.27
C ASP A 76 -10.13 7.22 9.06
N THR A 77 -9.00 7.11 8.34
CA THR A 77 -8.46 5.87 7.83
C THR A 77 -6.94 5.85 7.99
N TYR A 78 -6.40 4.74 8.48
CA TYR A 78 -4.98 4.60 8.83
C TYR A 78 -4.36 3.37 8.18
N ALA A 79 -3.15 3.52 7.64
CA ALA A 79 -2.31 2.40 7.22
C ALA A 79 -1.74 1.66 8.46
N PRO A 80 -1.19 0.44 8.30
CA PRO A 80 -0.49 -0.25 9.38
C PRO A 80 0.62 0.62 9.98
N ASP A 81 0.74 0.58 11.32
CA ASP A 81 1.78 1.30 12.04
C ASP A 81 3.11 0.52 11.95
N MET A 82 3.95 0.92 10.99
CA MET A 82 5.26 0.31 10.79
C MET A 82 6.22 0.55 11.94
N ASP A 83 6.08 1.65 12.70
CA ASP A 83 6.97 1.91 13.84
C ASP A 83 6.64 0.95 14.99
N ALA A 84 5.35 0.70 15.26
CA ALA A 84 4.92 -0.30 16.23
C ALA A 84 5.38 -1.73 15.85
N LEU A 85 5.40 -2.07 14.56
CA LEU A 85 5.88 -3.36 14.07
C LEU A 85 7.39 -3.53 14.21
N VAL A 86 8.14 -2.43 14.10
CA VAL A 86 9.58 -2.40 14.38
C VAL A 86 9.84 -2.57 15.87
N ASP A 87 9.10 -1.85 16.71
CA ASP A 87 9.20 -1.96 18.17
C ASP A 87 8.86 -3.38 18.67
N ALA A 88 7.94 -4.06 17.99
CA ALA A 88 7.59 -5.46 18.24
C ALA A 88 8.64 -6.47 17.72
N GLY A 89 9.68 -6.03 17.02
CA GLY A 89 10.72 -6.90 16.44
C GLY A 89 10.25 -7.77 15.28
N LEU A 90 9.11 -7.44 14.66
CA LEU A 90 8.58 -8.15 13.48
C LEU A 90 9.13 -7.60 12.17
N TRP A 91 9.57 -6.34 12.20
CA TRP A 91 10.11 -5.60 11.06
C TRP A 91 11.34 -4.79 11.50
N GLU A 92 12.12 -4.36 10.53
CA GLU A 92 13.25 -3.45 10.73
C GLU A 92 13.23 -2.31 9.71
N VAL A 93 13.87 -1.20 10.06
CA VAL A 93 14.14 -0.09 9.13
C VAL A 93 15.36 -0.46 8.29
N ALA A 94 15.14 -0.82 7.03
CA ALA A 94 16.21 -1.16 6.09
C ALA A 94 16.88 0.10 5.51
N ASP A 95 16.10 1.15 5.26
CA ASP A 95 16.61 2.48 4.90
C ASP A 95 15.75 3.57 5.55
N PRO A 96 16.31 4.39 6.46
CA PRO A 96 15.56 5.46 7.12
C PRO A 96 15.29 6.68 6.22
N GLY A 97 16.01 6.79 5.09
CA GLY A 97 15.99 7.93 4.18
C GLY A 97 16.37 9.27 4.81
N HIS A 98 16.48 10.30 3.96
CA HIS A 98 16.73 11.68 4.39
C HIS A 98 15.47 12.53 4.33
N TRP A 99 15.33 13.44 5.29
CA TRP A 99 14.30 14.46 5.26
C TRP A 99 14.52 15.44 4.10
N LYS A 100 13.45 15.68 3.36
CA LYS A 100 13.35 16.62 2.24
C LYS A 100 12.29 17.67 2.58
N ARG A 101 12.46 18.88 2.03
CA ARG A 101 11.46 19.95 2.12
C ARG A 101 10.67 20.02 0.82
N THR A 102 9.45 20.54 0.89
CA THR A 102 8.66 20.82 -0.31
C THR A 102 9.27 22.02 -1.06
N GLN A 103 9.02 22.10 -2.37
CA GLN A 103 9.39 23.30 -3.15
C GLN A 103 8.38 24.44 -2.95
N LYS A 104 7.18 24.13 -2.45
CA LYS A 104 6.11 25.09 -2.18
C LYS A 104 5.87 25.16 -0.67
N ASP A 105 6.01 26.36 -0.12
CA ASP A 105 5.88 26.62 1.31
C ASP A 105 4.41 26.60 1.79
N ASP A 106 3.45 26.80 0.89
CA ASP A 106 2.00 26.85 1.20
C ASP A 106 1.30 25.48 1.21
N SER A 107 2.06 24.38 1.28
CA SER A 107 1.47 23.02 1.24
C SER A 107 1.00 22.50 2.61
N GLY A 108 1.31 23.22 3.70
CA GLY A 108 1.12 22.72 5.06
C GLY A 108 2.06 21.56 5.46
N ILE A 109 2.88 21.06 4.53
CA ILE A 109 3.83 19.98 4.76
C ILE A 109 5.17 20.57 5.18
N LYS A 110 5.62 20.25 6.40
CA LYS A 110 6.89 20.77 6.93
C LYS A 110 8.11 20.12 6.27
N ARG A 111 8.05 18.80 6.09
CA ARG A 111 9.06 17.95 5.47
C ARG A 111 8.51 16.55 5.21
N TYR A 112 9.16 15.78 4.34
CA TYR A 112 8.82 14.38 4.08
C TYR A 112 10.09 13.54 3.90
N ARG A 113 9.99 12.22 4.02
CA ARG A 113 11.08 11.28 3.68
C ARG A 113 10.50 9.95 3.19
N PHE A 114 11.32 9.21 2.45
CA PHE A 114 11.01 7.84 2.04
C PHE A 114 11.72 6.88 3.00
N VAL A 115 10.99 5.95 3.59
CA VAL A 115 11.51 4.95 4.52
C VAL A 115 11.21 3.58 3.95
N THR A 116 12.22 2.73 3.90
CA THR A 116 12.07 1.33 3.51
C THR A 116 12.15 0.45 4.75
N TYR A 117 11.14 -0.39 4.95
CA TYR A 117 11.11 -1.42 5.97
C TYR A 117 11.27 -2.79 5.34
N ARG A 118 11.84 -3.72 6.11
CA ARG A 118 11.96 -5.13 5.75
C ARG A 118 11.40 -6.00 6.86
N LYS A 119 10.67 -7.04 6.51
CA LYS A 119 10.14 -8.01 7.47
C LYS A 119 11.29 -8.86 8.02
N ILE A 120 11.30 -9.09 9.33
CA ILE A 120 12.25 -10.00 9.97
C ILE A 120 11.68 -11.43 9.84
N GLY A 121 12.52 -12.35 9.35
CA GLY A 121 12.17 -13.76 9.14
C GLY A 121 12.25 -14.59 10.40
#